data_AF-A0A817KLZ0-F1
#
_entry.id   AF-A0A817KLZ0-F1
#
_cell.length_a   1.000
_cell.length_b   1.000
_cell.length_c   1.000
_cell.angle_alpha   90.00
_cell.angle_beta   90.00
_cell.angle_gamma   90.00
#
_symmetry.space_group_name_H-M   'P 1'
#
loop_
_entity.id
_entity.type
_entity.pdbx_description
1 polymer ?
#
loop_
_entity_poly.entity_id
_entity_poly.type
_entity_poly.pdbx_seq_one_letter_code
_entity_poly.pdbx_strand_id
1 'polypeptide(L)'
;MAKAVLSALMENQCGHDLVVLSAILSVLNTSLFLKSVPPEMKSVDGDFMTLLKVVNKLLSERERFGIREFRLDLFCQTRGKLMSVRHVLNRAVRRYDALQKSFKKPSVYAKKAQISSGDWEAIAKSLLKGYGNNVYVSMKQLYGRNHRFVRYHSNKEKYAVMDHHSTLSRSKNLPPIPIVFARDVRYSSSVRAHAVLSFIGRLQSSWLQMHIERKTNINVFEEYELNTGGLLNNVTSFYSDVQMQANQHVLTLQGPSGSVIEAERALIQKLVRTQNFPLTNDVPITKPDDHKRMDRNLKSVTKMTKIFNPMIWRWKNEGQVKVTITTGVGAATCDVNIEGRDSQYHSVKNEIESFKNWLKDSAVIRHPDA
;
A
#
# COMPACT_ATOMS: atom_id res chain seq x y z
N MET A 1 2.70 22.76 0.06
CA MET A 1 3.90 23.12 -0.72
C MET A 1 4.82 24.15 -0.05
N ALA A 2 4.36 25.34 0.37
CA ALA A 2 5.25 26.37 0.93
C ALA A 2 6.14 25.87 2.10
N LYS A 3 5.56 25.13 3.06
CA LYS A 3 6.31 24.47 4.16
C LYS A 3 7.41 23.52 3.66
N ALA A 4 7.13 22.77 2.58
CA ALA A 4 8.09 21.84 1.99
C ALA A 4 9.25 22.57 1.31
N VAL A 5 8.96 23.66 0.59
CA VAL A 5 10.01 24.50 -0.03
C VAL A 5 10.90 25.13 1.05
N LEU A 6 10.30 25.62 2.13
CA LEU A 6 11.08 26.19 3.25
C LEU A 6 12.02 25.14 3.87
N SER A 7 11.54 23.92 4.12
CA SER A 7 12.38 22.83 4.63
C SER A 7 13.49 22.43 3.65
N ALA A 8 13.22 22.42 2.35
CA ALA A 8 14.26 22.16 1.34
C ALA A 8 15.36 23.22 1.33
N LEU A 9 15.00 24.50 1.55
CA LEU A 9 15.97 25.59 1.62
C LEU A 9 16.75 25.58 2.94
N MET A 10 16.11 25.25 4.05
CA MET A 10 16.70 25.39 5.39
C MET A 10 17.39 24.13 5.92
N GLU A 11 16.85 22.96 5.63
CA GLU A 11 17.19 21.70 6.31
C GLU A 11 17.81 20.68 5.35
N ASN A 12 17.17 20.42 4.21
CA ASN A 12 17.51 19.26 3.36
C ASN A 12 18.30 19.58 2.09
N GLN A 13 18.71 20.85 1.90
CA GLN A 13 19.59 21.28 0.80
C GLN A 13 19.14 20.84 -0.61
N CYS A 14 17.84 20.86 -0.89
CA CYS A 14 17.24 20.50 -2.19
C CYS A 14 16.36 21.64 -2.74
N GLY A 15 16.79 22.88 -2.51
CA GLY A 15 16.02 24.08 -2.81
C GLY A 15 15.59 24.19 -4.28
N HIS A 16 16.51 23.96 -5.22
CA HIS A 16 16.23 23.99 -6.65
C HIS A 16 15.17 22.94 -7.03
N ASP A 17 15.32 21.71 -6.53
CA ASP A 17 14.42 20.60 -6.84
C ASP A 17 12.99 20.90 -6.40
N LEU A 18 12.82 21.46 -5.19
CA LEU A 18 11.50 21.83 -4.68
C LEU A 18 10.91 23.07 -5.34
N VAL A 19 11.73 23.99 -5.85
CA VAL A 19 11.26 25.11 -6.68
C VAL A 19 10.72 24.60 -8.01
N VAL A 20 11.45 23.69 -8.68
CA VAL A 20 11.01 23.06 -9.93
C VAL A 20 9.74 22.25 -9.71
N LEU A 21 9.70 21.40 -8.69
CA LEU A 21 8.51 20.64 -8.32
C LEU A 21 7.33 21.56 -8.01
N SER A 22 7.54 22.65 -7.27
CA SER A 22 6.48 23.63 -6.97
C SER A 22 5.91 24.23 -8.24
N ALA A 23 6.78 24.55 -9.22
CA ALA A 23 6.37 25.15 -10.48
C ALA A 23 5.41 24.23 -11.24
N ILE A 24 5.78 22.96 -11.46
CA ILE A 24 4.93 22.02 -12.21
C ILE A 24 3.70 21.57 -11.42
N LEU A 25 3.84 21.28 -10.12
CA LEU A 25 2.72 20.84 -9.28
C LEU A 25 1.65 21.93 -9.16
N SER A 26 2.00 23.21 -9.17
CA SER A 26 1.02 24.31 -9.12
C SER A 26 0.17 24.46 -10.39
N VAL A 27 0.57 23.81 -11.48
CA VAL A 27 -0.15 23.83 -12.77
C VAL A 27 -0.91 22.52 -13.00
N LEU A 28 -0.46 21.43 -12.37
CA LEU A 28 -1.06 20.12 -12.51
C LEU A 28 -2.34 19.97 -11.70
N ASN A 29 -3.41 19.59 -12.40
CA ASN A 29 -4.71 19.25 -11.81
C ASN A 29 -4.99 17.73 -11.82
N THR A 30 -4.32 16.96 -12.68
CA THR A 30 -4.53 15.52 -12.82
C THR A 30 -3.23 14.78 -13.12
N SER A 31 -3.17 13.51 -12.74
CA SER A 31 -2.07 12.58 -13.02
C SER A 31 -1.95 12.18 -14.51
N LEU A 32 -2.87 12.63 -15.39
CA LEU A 32 -2.85 12.32 -16.83
C LEU A 32 -1.55 12.77 -17.50
N PHE A 33 -0.87 13.77 -16.93
CA PHE A 33 0.47 14.15 -17.35
C PHE A 33 1.42 12.94 -17.43
N LEU A 34 1.41 12.09 -16.40
CA LEU A 34 2.31 10.93 -16.28
C LEU A 34 2.07 9.85 -17.34
N LYS A 35 0.85 9.77 -17.90
CA LYS A 35 0.53 8.89 -19.04
C LYS A 35 1.28 9.33 -20.30
N SER A 36 1.53 10.63 -20.44
CA SER A 36 2.20 11.24 -21.60
C SER A 36 3.72 11.23 -21.48
N VAL A 37 4.27 10.99 -20.28
CA VAL A 37 5.72 10.89 -20.06
C VAL A 37 6.25 9.57 -20.61
N PRO A 38 7.32 9.58 -21.42
CA PRO A 38 7.87 8.36 -21.99
C PRO A 38 8.62 7.52 -20.93
N PRO A 39 8.71 6.19 -21.09
CA PRO A 39 9.27 5.29 -20.08
C PRO A 39 10.67 5.66 -19.56
N GLU A 40 11.56 6.09 -20.44
CA GLU A 40 12.94 6.47 -20.12
C GLU A 40 13.05 7.73 -19.22
N MET A 41 11.97 8.51 -19.13
CA MET A 41 11.86 9.67 -18.25
C MET A 41 11.12 9.39 -16.95
N LYS A 42 10.54 8.18 -16.79
CA LYS A 42 9.91 7.77 -15.54
C LYS A 42 10.96 7.38 -14.52
N SER A 43 10.70 7.71 -13.26
CA SER A 43 11.52 7.30 -12.12
C SER A 43 10.84 6.17 -11.34
N VAL A 44 11.66 5.27 -10.80
CA VAL A 44 11.24 4.21 -9.88
C VAL A 44 10.94 4.73 -8.47
N ASP A 45 11.36 5.94 -8.14
CA ASP A 45 11.10 6.61 -6.85
C ASP A 45 9.72 7.25 -6.81
N GLY A 46 9.16 7.54 -7.99
CA GLY A 46 7.77 7.90 -8.17
C GLY A 46 7.53 9.13 -9.03
N ASP A 47 6.33 9.66 -8.88
CA ASP A 47 5.77 10.68 -9.77
C ASP A 47 6.50 12.01 -9.61
N PHE A 48 6.91 12.37 -8.39
CA PHE A 48 7.67 13.60 -8.14
C PHE A 48 9.00 13.60 -8.90
N MET A 49 9.80 12.54 -8.76
CA MET A 49 11.08 12.44 -9.46
C MET A 49 10.90 12.38 -10.98
N THR A 50 9.81 11.77 -11.46
CA THR A 50 9.44 11.79 -12.88
C THR A 50 9.16 13.23 -13.37
N LEU A 51 8.35 13.99 -12.63
CA LEU A 51 8.06 15.39 -12.94
C LEU A 51 9.32 16.25 -12.92
N LEU A 52 10.16 16.09 -11.90
CA LEU A 52 11.43 16.80 -11.75
C LEU A 52 12.36 16.51 -12.93
N LYS A 53 12.53 15.23 -13.31
CA LYS A 53 13.36 14.81 -14.45
C LYS A 53 12.87 15.42 -15.76
N VAL A 54 11.56 15.49 -15.98
CA VAL A 54 10.98 16.11 -17.18
C VAL A 54 11.27 17.61 -17.23
N VAL A 55 11.03 18.33 -16.13
CA VAL A 55 11.21 19.78 -16.12
C VAL A 55 12.68 20.16 -16.12
N ASN A 56 13.55 19.47 -15.38
CA ASN A 56 14.99 19.74 -15.40
C ASN A 56 15.56 19.56 -16.81
N LYS A 57 15.18 18.49 -17.51
CA LYS A 57 15.62 18.27 -18.90
C LYS A 57 15.14 19.38 -19.83
N LEU A 58 13.90 19.84 -19.65
CA LEU A 58 13.36 20.98 -20.38
C LEU A 58 14.13 22.28 -20.09
N LEU A 59 14.46 22.55 -18.83
CA LEU A 59 15.22 23.72 -18.41
C LEU A 59 16.65 23.70 -18.94
N SER A 60 17.33 22.56 -18.88
CA SER A 60 18.70 22.41 -19.42
C SER A 60 18.76 22.60 -20.95
N GLU A 61 17.79 22.08 -21.70
CA GLU A 61 17.71 22.34 -23.15
C GLU A 61 17.44 23.82 -23.43
N ARG A 62 16.59 24.48 -22.63
CA ARG A 62 16.35 25.92 -22.73
C ARG A 62 17.60 26.74 -22.42
N GLU A 63 18.40 26.33 -21.45
CA GLU A 63 19.67 26.98 -21.11
C GLU A 63 20.71 26.80 -22.22
N ARG A 64 20.77 25.61 -22.84
CA ARG A 64 21.70 25.29 -23.93
C ARG A 64 21.45 26.13 -25.20
N PHE A 65 20.19 26.28 -25.61
CA PHE A 65 19.83 27.05 -26.81
C PHE A 65 19.53 28.53 -26.50
N GLY A 66 19.46 28.91 -25.23
CA GLY A 66 18.99 30.23 -24.82
C GLY A 66 17.48 30.44 -25.04
N ILE A 67 16.93 31.46 -24.40
CA ILE A 67 15.48 31.73 -24.37
C ILE A 67 14.90 32.02 -25.78
N ARG A 68 15.71 32.64 -26.66
CA ARG A 68 15.25 33.07 -28.00
C ARG A 68 15.17 31.93 -29.01
N GLU A 69 16.04 30.93 -28.90
CA GLU A 69 16.12 29.82 -29.88
C GLU A 69 15.45 28.55 -29.37
N PHE A 70 15.20 28.45 -28.07
CA PHE A 70 14.52 27.30 -27.49
C PHE A 70 13.08 27.15 -28.01
N ARG A 71 12.82 26.05 -28.72
CA ARG A 71 11.49 25.67 -29.22
C ARG A 71 10.89 24.54 -28.39
N LEU A 72 9.94 24.89 -27.52
CA LEU A 72 9.22 23.89 -26.71
C LEU A 72 8.54 22.80 -27.55
N ASP A 73 8.02 23.15 -28.74
CA ASP A 73 7.42 22.19 -29.67
C ASP A 73 8.43 21.12 -30.10
N LEU A 74 9.65 21.54 -30.47
CA LEU A 74 10.71 20.63 -30.89
C LEU A 74 11.13 19.70 -29.74
N PHE A 75 11.26 20.24 -28.52
CA PHE A 75 11.51 19.44 -27.32
C PHE A 75 10.41 18.39 -27.10
N CYS A 76 9.13 18.79 -27.21
CA CYS A 76 8.01 17.89 -26.96
C CYS A 76 7.84 16.82 -28.07
N GLN A 77 8.20 17.16 -29.31
CA GLN A 77 8.20 16.24 -30.45
C GLN A 77 9.32 15.21 -30.33
N THR A 78 10.55 15.66 -30.13
CA THR A 78 11.75 14.82 -30.06
C THR A 78 11.76 13.86 -28.87
N ARG A 79 11.10 14.23 -27.76
CA ARG A 79 11.00 13.41 -26.55
C ARG A 79 9.76 12.53 -26.47
N GLY A 80 8.93 12.49 -27.52
CA GLY A 80 7.81 11.56 -27.66
C GLY A 80 6.66 11.79 -26.67
N LYS A 81 5.41 11.81 -27.17
CA LYS A 81 4.15 11.90 -26.39
C LYS A 81 3.98 13.10 -25.44
N LEU A 82 4.97 13.99 -25.30
CA LEU A 82 4.84 15.22 -24.49
C LEU A 82 4.01 16.33 -25.17
N MET A 83 3.72 16.21 -26.47
CA MET A 83 2.93 17.20 -27.21
C MET A 83 1.53 17.42 -26.61
N SER A 84 0.87 16.37 -26.12
CA SER A 84 -0.43 16.44 -25.46
C SER A 84 -0.42 17.28 -24.18
N VAL A 85 0.74 17.35 -23.52
CA VAL A 85 0.94 18.06 -22.23
C VAL A 85 1.80 19.31 -22.37
N ARG A 86 2.09 19.73 -23.60
CA ARG A 86 2.90 20.93 -23.91
C ARG A 86 2.41 22.17 -23.17
N HIS A 87 1.10 22.37 -23.13
CA HIS A 87 0.47 23.52 -22.46
C HIS A 87 0.78 23.55 -20.95
N VAL A 88 0.90 22.37 -20.30
CA VAL A 88 1.31 22.24 -18.90
C VAL A 88 2.78 22.61 -18.74
N LEU A 89 3.65 22.09 -19.60
CA LEU A 89 5.09 22.37 -19.57
C LEU A 89 5.39 23.86 -19.77
N ASN A 90 4.74 24.51 -20.73
CA ASN A 90 4.88 25.96 -20.95
C ASN A 90 4.49 26.76 -19.70
N ARG A 91 3.36 26.43 -19.08
CA ARG A 91 2.90 27.09 -17.84
C ARG A 91 3.84 26.81 -16.67
N ALA A 92 4.38 25.60 -16.55
CA ALA A 92 5.34 25.22 -15.52
C ALA A 92 6.63 26.03 -15.65
N VAL A 93 7.17 26.21 -16.87
CA VAL A 93 8.36 27.03 -17.13
C VAL A 93 8.14 28.49 -16.74
N ARG A 94 7.02 29.10 -17.15
CA ARG A 94 6.68 30.48 -16.74
C ARG A 94 6.57 30.62 -15.22
N ARG A 95 5.99 29.60 -14.56
CA ARG A 95 5.86 29.58 -13.10
C ARG A 95 7.22 29.42 -12.42
N TYR A 96 8.11 28.61 -12.98
CA TYR A 96 9.48 28.45 -12.51
C TYR A 96 10.22 29.79 -12.56
N ASP A 97 10.16 30.52 -13.69
CA ASP A 97 10.83 31.82 -13.83
C ASP A 97 10.31 32.83 -12.80
N ALA A 98 8.99 32.84 -12.54
CA ALA A 98 8.39 33.68 -11.50
C ALA A 98 8.86 33.31 -10.08
N LEU A 99 8.94 32.01 -9.77
CA LEU A 99 9.43 31.52 -8.47
C LEU A 99 10.92 31.84 -8.29
N GLN A 100 11.74 31.62 -9.32
CA GLN A 100 13.17 31.92 -9.28
C GLN A 100 13.42 33.41 -9.01
N LYS A 101 12.65 34.31 -9.66
CA LYS A 101 12.69 35.75 -9.38
C LYS A 101 12.32 36.06 -7.93
N SER A 102 11.30 35.41 -7.37
CA SER A 102 10.89 35.61 -5.98
C SER A 102 11.96 35.16 -4.98
N PHE A 103 12.62 34.02 -5.21
CA PHE A 103 13.68 33.53 -4.32
C PHE A 103 15.00 34.28 -4.45
N LYS A 104 15.21 35.03 -5.54
CA LYS A 104 16.36 35.95 -5.68
C LYS A 104 16.23 37.22 -4.83
N LYS A 105 15.02 37.62 -4.41
CA LYS A 105 14.82 38.87 -3.64
C LYS A 105 15.41 38.80 -2.22
N PRO A 106 15.21 37.72 -1.44
CA PRO A 106 15.86 37.60 -0.13
C PRO A 106 17.28 37.03 -0.29
N SER A 107 18.30 37.74 0.19
CA SER A 107 19.71 37.31 0.11
C SER A 107 19.94 35.93 0.73
N VAL A 108 19.22 35.63 1.81
CA VAL A 108 19.30 34.36 2.55
C VAL A 108 18.86 33.16 1.70
N TYR A 109 17.91 33.34 0.78
CA TYR A 109 17.36 32.24 -0.04
C TYR A 109 17.97 32.15 -1.42
N ALA A 110 18.59 33.22 -1.92
CA ALA A 110 19.11 33.29 -3.29
C ALA A 110 20.09 32.14 -3.61
N LYS A 111 21.08 31.88 -2.74
CA LYS A 111 22.03 30.77 -2.93
C LYS A 111 21.35 29.41 -2.70
N LYS A 112 20.58 29.28 -1.61
CA LYS A 112 19.91 28.02 -1.22
C LYS A 112 18.92 27.52 -2.28
N ALA A 113 18.25 28.42 -3.00
CA ALA A 113 17.31 28.09 -4.07
C ALA A 113 17.98 27.56 -5.36
N GLN A 114 19.31 27.64 -5.48
CA GLN A 114 20.05 27.06 -6.61
C GLN A 114 20.62 25.67 -6.29
N ILE A 115 20.55 25.21 -5.03
CA ILE A 115 21.12 23.92 -4.63
C ILE A 115 20.16 22.80 -5.05
N SER A 116 20.63 21.87 -5.87
CA SER A 116 19.95 20.62 -6.22
C SER A 116 20.66 19.47 -5.51
N SER A 117 19.90 18.58 -4.88
CA SER A 117 20.45 17.35 -4.32
C SER A 117 20.48 16.22 -5.35
N GLY A 118 19.49 16.20 -6.25
CA GLY A 118 19.20 15.04 -7.12
C GLY A 118 18.77 13.78 -6.35
N ASP A 119 18.79 13.83 -5.02
CA ASP A 119 18.48 12.74 -4.11
C ASP A 119 17.02 12.79 -3.66
N TRP A 120 16.34 11.68 -3.87
CA TRP A 120 14.94 11.52 -3.52
C TRP A 120 14.70 11.61 -2.00
N GLU A 121 15.62 11.13 -1.16
CA GLU A 121 15.43 11.17 0.30
C GLU A 121 15.31 12.61 0.81
N ALA A 122 16.22 13.50 0.42
CA ALA A 122 16.18 14.92 0.75
C ALA A 122 14.87 15.60 0.29
N ILE A 123 14.42 15.27 -0.93
CA ILE A 123 13.18 15.80 -1.51
C ILE A 123 11.96 15.27 -0.75
N ALA A 124 11.92 13.97 -0.46
CA ALA A 124 10.83 13.32 0.26
C ALA A 124 10.69 13.86 1.68
N LYS A 125 11.80 14.00 2.43
CA LYS A 125 11.81 14.61 3.78
C LYS A 125 11.27 16.04 3.76
N SER A 126 11.64 16.82 2.75
CA SER A 126 11.10 18.17 2.54
C SER A 126 9.60 18.15 2.26
N LEU A 127 9.14 17.29 1.34
CA LEU A 127 7.72 17.14 1.01
C LEU A 127 6.89 16.70 2.21
N LEU A 128 7.41 15.82 3.08
CA LEU A 128 6.76 15.39 4.31
C LEU A 128 6.48 16.54 5.29
N LYS A 129 7.29 17.61 5.31
CA LYS A 129 6.96 18.81 6.12
C LYS A 129 5.72 19.55 5.61
N GLY A 130 5.41 19.43 4.32
CA GLY A 130 4.22 20.01 3.69
C GLY A 130 3.01 19.08 3.62
N TYR A 131 3.25 17.77 3.57
CA TYR A 131 2.25 16.74 3.28
C TYR A 131 2.27 15.58 4.28
N GLY A 132 2.82 15.79 5.49
CA GLY A 132 3.05 14.73 6.48
C GLY A 132 1.80 13.94 6.85
N ASN A 133 0.62 14.54 6.76
CA ASN A 133 -0.64 13.82 7.00
C ASN A 133 -1.01 12.84 5.88
N ASN A 134 -0.41 12.91 4.70
CA ASN A 134 -0.76 12.08 3.53
C ASN A 134 0.20 10.91 3.33
N VAL A 135 0.62 10.28 4.43
CA VAL A 135 1.39 9.03 4.41
C VAL A 135 0.43 7.85 4.39
N TYR A 136 0.72 6.91 3.50
CA TYR A 136 -0.10 5.76 3.22
C TYR A 136 0.75 4.49 3.25
N VAL A 137 0.28 3.50 3.98
CA VAL A 137 0.94 2.20 4.09
C VAL A 137 0.10 1.17 3.34
N SER A 138 0.77 0.34 2.58
CA SER A 138 0.17 -0.79 1.90
C SER A 138 -0.43 -1.73 2.94
N MET A 139 -1.69 -2.10 2.76
CA MET A 139 -2.32 -3.12 3.58
C MET A 139 -1.51 -4.41 3.54
N LYS A 140 -0.83 -4.74 2.44
CA LYS A 140 0.03 -5.93 2.42
C LYS A 140 1.17 -5.91 3.42
N GLN A 141 1.68 -4.74 3.78
CA GLN A 141 2.75 -4.63 4.78
C GLN A 141 2.21 -4.83 6.20
N LEU A 142 0.93 -4.54 6.43
CA LEU A 142 0.24 -4.66 7.71
C LEU A 142 -0.62 -5.93 7.80
N TYR A 143 -0.35 -6.94 6.96
CA TYR A 143 -1.16 -8.18 6.83
C TYR A 143 -2.66 -7.96 6.55
N GLY A 144 -2.93 -6.85 5.89
CA GLY A 144 -4.26 -6.39 5.51
C GLY A 144 -4.71 -6.83 4.13
N ARG A 145 -6.00 -6.56 3.88
CA ARG A 145 -6.90 -7.30 3.01
C ARG A 145 -6.75 -7.13 1.48
N ASN A 146 -5.71 -6.48 0.94
CA ASN A 146 -5.58 -6.18 -0.51
C ASN A 146 -4.32 -5.35 -0.86
N HIS A 147 -4.15 -5.03 -2.15
CA HIS A 147 -3.24 -4.00 -2.67
C HIS A 147 -3.68 -2.55 -2.34
N ARG A 148 -4.67 -2.35 -1.46
CA ARG A 148 -5.08 -1.00 -1.07
C ARG A 148 -4.11 -0.45 -0.03
N PHE A 149 -4.21 0.85 0.14
CA PHE A 149 -3.43 1.64 1.07
C PHE A 149 -4.35 2.18 2.15
N VAL A 150 -3.83 2.32 3.36
CA VAL A 150 -4.50 3.00 4.47
C VAL A 150 -3.70 4.22 4.87
N ARG A 151 -4.41 5.30 5.22
CA ARG A 151 -3.77 6.52 5.70
C ARG A 151 -3.26 6.25 7.12
N TYR A 152 -1.94 6.23 7.28
CA TYR A 152 -1.35 5.67 8.49
C TYR A 152 -1.51 6.56 9.72
N HIS A 153 -1.58 7.89 9.52
CA HIS A 153 -1.79 8.86 10.59
C HIS A 153 -3.27 9.02 10.99
N SER A 154 -4.15 8.11 10.57
CA SER A 154 -5.57 8.14 10.91
C SER A 154 -6.03 6.77 11.40
N ASN A 155 -6.71 6.75 12.55
CA ASN A 155 -7.36 5.54 13.06
C ASN A 155 -8.66 5.19 12.30
N LYS A 156 -9.09 6.01 11.34
CA LYS A 156 -10.23 5.68 10.46
C LYS A 156 -9.72 4.89 9.26
N GLU A 157 -10.15 3.64 9.14
CA GLU A 157 -9.85 2.80 7.98
C GLU A 157 -10.57 3.31 6.73
N LYS A 158 -9.96 4.28 6.05
CA LYS A 158 -10.34 4.66 4.68
C LYS A 158 -9.34 4.03 3.73
N TYR A 159 -9.82 3.05 2.97
CA TYR A 159 -9.00 2.42 1.94
C TYR A 159 -8.82 3.35 0.73
N ALA A 160 -7.58 3.38 0.25
CA ALA A 160 -7.19 4.10 -0.94
C ALA A 160 -6.54 3.17 -1.96
N VAL A 161 -6.65 3.51 -3.23
CA VAL A 161 -5.97 2.85 -4.33
C VAL A 161 -4.99 3.83 -4.95
N MET A 162 -3.87 3.29 -5.42
CA MET A 162 -2.93 4.05 -6.22
C MET A 162 -3.54 4.36 -7.59
N ASP A 163 -3.40 5.58 -8.08
CA ASP A 163 -3.78 5.90 -9.45
C ASP A 163 -2.98 5.05 -10.45
N HIS A 164 -3.69 4.41 -11.37
CA HIS A 164 -3.10 3.61 -12.45
C HIS A 164 -2.14 4.38 -13.37
N HIS A 165 -2.20 5.71 -13.39
CA HIS A 165 -1.24 6.54 -14.13
C HIS A 165 0.07 6.79 -13.36
N SER A 166 0.12 6.47 -12.07
CA SER A 166 1.35 6.60 -11.29
C SER A 166 2.45 5.71 -11.85
N THR A 167 3.67 6.22 -11.82
CA THR A 167 4.90 5.47 -12.12
C THR A 167 5.16 4.34 -11.13
N LEU A 168 4.55 4.41 -9.94
CA LEU A 168 4.62 3.38 -8.91
C LEU A 168 3.51 2.32 -9.04
N SER A 169 2.61 2.46 -10.01
CA SER A 169 1.55 1.49 -10.23
C SER A 169 2.13 0.15 -10.66
N ARG A 170 1.70 -0.92 -10.00
CA ARG A 170 2.19 -2.29 -10.23
C ARG A 170 1.04 -3.21 -10.62
N SER A 171 1.38 -4.26 -11.37
CA SER A 171 0.44 -5.34 -11.65
C SER A 171 0.02 -6.05 -10.37
N LYS A 172 -1.19 -6.64 -10.35
CA LYS A 172 -1.73 -7.34 -9.17
C LYS A 172 -0.85 -8.50 -8.66
N ASN A 173 0.00 -9.03 -9.53
CA ASN A 173 0.88 -10.16 -9.21
C ASN A 173 2.17 -9.73 -8.52
N LEU A 174 2.54 -8.44 -8.59
CA LEU A 174 3.72 -7.91 -7.92
C LEU A 174 3.35 -7.34 -6.54
N PRO A 175 4.27 -7.36 -5.56
CA PRO A 175 4.03 -6.71 -4.28
C PRO A 175 3.89 -5.19 -4.49
N PRO A 176 2.90 -4.54 -3.85
CA PRO A 176 2.73 -3.09 -3.91
C PRO A 176 3.92 -2.38 -3.24
N ILE A 177 4.08 -1.09 -3.53
CA ILE A 177 5.05 -0.26 -2.81
C ILE A 177 4.64 -0.21 -1.33
N PRO A 178 5.57 -0.47 -0.38
CA PRO A 178 5.19 -0.67 1.02
C PRO A 178 4.64 0.62 1.66
N ILE A 179 5.37 1.73 1.52
CA ILE A 179 4.99 3.03 2.08
C ILE A 179 5.09 4.08 0.98
N VAL A 180 4.06 4.90 0.89
CA VAL A 180 4.00 6.02 -0.05
C VAL A 180 3.46 7.26 0.63
N PHE A 181 3.76 8.42 0.06
CA PHE A 181 2.95 9.61 0.30
C PHE A 181 2.29 10.06 -0.98
N ALA A 182 1.15 10.74 -0.82
CA ALA A 182 0.39 11.30 -1.92
C ALA A 182 0.20 12.81 -1.73
N ARG A 183 0.35 13.58 -2.80
CA ARG A 183 -0.04 14.99 -2.77
C ARG A 183 -1.55 15.13 -2.66
N ASP A 184 -2.27 14.47 -3.57
CA ASP A 184 -3.70 14.64 -3.76
C ASP A 184 -4.45 13.32 -3.53
N VAL A 185 -5.64 13.43 -2.94
CA VAL A 185 -6.53 12.32 -2.64
C VAL A 185 -7.87 12.64 -3.28
N ARG A 186 -8.21 11.93 -4.36
CA ARG A 186 -9.46 12.13 -5.11
C ARG A 186 -10.47 11.06 -4.72
N TYR A 187 -11.74 11.42 -4.54
CA TYR A 187 -12.80 10.45 -4.31
C TYR A 187 -13.55 10.22 -5.63
N SER A 188 -13.65 8.96 -6.06
CA SER A 188 -14.52 8.62 -7.20
C SER A 188 -15.98 8.83 -6.79
N SER A 189 -16.78 9.45 -7.66
CA SER A 189 -18.22 9.66 -7.47
C SER A 189 -19.06 8.39 -7.63
N SER A 190 -18.44 7.23 -7.91
CA SER A 190 -19.15 5.95 -8.01
C SER A 190 -19.49 5.37 -6.63
N VAL A 191 -20.56 4.56 -6.57
CA VAL A 191 -21.15 3.93 -5.36
C VAL A 191 -20.15 3.10 -4.52
N ARG A 192 -18.94 2.83 -5.03
CA ARG A 192 -17.80 2.23 -4.31
C ARG A 192 -16.62 3.20 -4.24
N ALA A 193 -16.84 4.37 -3.63
CA ALA A 193 -15.90 5.50 -3.59
C ALA A 193 -14.63 5.20 -2.79
N HIS A 194 -13.67 4.49 -3.40
CA HIS A 194 -12.31 4.42 -2.86
C HIS A 194 -11.58 5.74 -3.10
N ALA A 195 -10.75 6.14 -2.15
CA ALA A 195 -9.83 7.25 -2.34
C ALA A 195 -8.77 6.87 -3.38
N VAL A 196 -8.47 7.76 -4.33
CA VAL A 196 -7.45 7.58 -5.36
C VAL A 196 -6.27 8.48 -5.03
N LEU A 197 -5.12 7.86 -4.73
CA LEU A 197 -3.87 8.54 -4.43
C LEU A 197 -3.24 9.04 -5.72
N SER A 198 -2.90 10.32 -5.78
CA SER A 198 -2.35 10.96 -6.99
C SER A 198 -1.09 11.76 -6.66
N PHE A 199 -0.13 11.74 -7.59
CA PHE A 199 1.23 12.26 -7.41
C PHE A 199 1.89 11.66 -6.18
N ILE A 200 2.44 10.48 -6.39
CA ILE A 200 2.89 9.59 -5.33
C ILE A 200 4.41 9.50 -5.34
N GLY A 201 5.00 9.49 -4.17
CA GLY A 201 6.41 9.17 -3.97
C GLY A 201 6.58 7.99 -3.01
N ARG A 202 7.55 7.11 -3.29
CA ARG A 202 7.92 6.02 -2.37
C ARG A 202 8.57 6.60 -1.12
N LEU A 203 8.32 6.00 0.03
CA LEU A 203 8.99 6.33 1.28
C LEU A 203 9.72 5.12 1.87
N GLN A 204 10.68 5.42 2.73
CA GLN A 204 11.25 4.47 3.68
C GLN A 204 10.78 4.80 5.09
N SER A 205 10.64 3.79 5.94
CA SER A 205 10.20 3.94 7.33
C SER A 205 11.16 4.84 8.12
N SER A 206 12.47 4.72 7.90
CA SER A 206 13.51 5.55 8.55
C SER A 206 13.33 7.06 8.33
N TRP A 207 12.65 7.48 7.25
CA TRP A 207 12.43 8.89 6.93
C TRP A 207 11.25 9.51 7.70
N LEU A 208 10.45 8.69 8.36
CA LEU A 208 9.21 9.06 9.03
C LEU A 208 9.44 9.27 10.53
N GLN A 209 9.43 10.53 10.95
CA GLN A 209 9.76 10.94 12.32
C GLN A 209 8.58 11.54 13.08
N MET A 210 7.38 11.53 12.50
CA MET A 210 6.21 12.11 13.15
C MET A 210 5.73 11.18 14.27
N HIS A 211 5.57 11.70 15.49
CA HIS A 211 5.07 10.90 16.59
C HIS A 211 3.58 10.60 16.39
N ILE A 212 3.20 9.32 16.51
CA ILE A 212 1.82 8.85 16.31
C ILE A 212 1.44 7.82 17.36
N GLU A 213 0.13 7.61 17.48
CA GLU A 213 -0.47 6.49 18.20
C GLU A 213 -1.31 5.68 17.20
N ARG A 214 -1.03 4.38 17.11
CA ARG A 214 -1.75 3.43 16.27
C ARG A 214 -2.47 2.41 17.14
N LYS A 215 -3.75 2.21 16.86
CA LYS A 215 -4.61 1.22 17.52
C LYS A 215 -5.06 0.16 16.54
N THR A 216 -4.84 -1.10 16.89
CA THR A 216 -5.17 -2.27 16.08
C THR A 216 -5.94 -3.28 16.92
N ASN A 217 -7.10 -3.70 16.42
CA ASN A 217 -7.92 -4.70 17.10
C ASN A 217 -7.25 -6.08 17.05
N ILE A 218 -7.30 -6.77 18.17
CA ILE A 218 -6.80 -8.14 18.35
C ILE A 218 -7.90 -8.95 19.06
N ASN A 219 -7.80 -10.28 19.06
CA ASN A 219 -8.70 -11.13 19.84
C ASN A 219 -8.04 -11.59 21.16
N VAL A 220 -8.81 -12.32 21.99
CA VAL A 220 -8.36 -12.84 23.30
C VAL A 220 -7.06 -13.65 23.17
N PHE A 221 -6.98 -14.51 22.14
CA PHE A 221 -5.81 -15.36 21.93
C PHE A 221 -4.58 -14.57 21.49
N GLU A 222 -4.74 -13.66 20.53
CA GLU A 222 -3.68 -12.77 20.07
C GLU A 222 -3.17 -11.88 21.22
N GLU A 223 -4.04 -11.41 22.11
CA GLU A 223 -3.66 -10.66 23.31
C GLU A 223 -2.85 -11.50 24.30
N TYR A 224 -3.26 -12.76 24.54
CA TYR A 224 -2.50 -13.71 25.35
C TYR A 224 -1.09 -13.93 24.79
N GLU A 225 -0.96 -14.12 23.48
CA GLU A 225 0.34 -14.32 22.82
C GLU A 225 1.23 -13.07 22.86
N LEU A 226 0.63 -11.88 22.77
CA LEU A 226 1.33 -10.61 22.90
C LEU A 226 1.90 -10.42 24.32
N ASN A 227 1.07 -10.68 25.34
CA ASN A 227 1.42 -10.45 26.74
C ASN A 227 2.18 -11.63 27.35
N THR A 228 1.53 -12.78 27.50
CA THR A 228 2.05 -13.97 28.17
C THR A 228 3.02 -14.76 27.28
N GLY A 229 2.79 -14.77 25.97
CA GLY A 229 3.73 -15.36 24.99
C GLY A 229 5.04 -14.58 24.83
N GLY A 230 5.19 -13.43 25.52
CA GLY A 230 6.40 -12.62 25.53
C GLY A 230 6.73 -11.93 24.20
N LEU A 231 5.80 -11.95 23.23
CA LEU A 231 6.02 -11.34 21.91
C LEU A 231 6.22 -9.83 21.99
N LEU A 232 5.48 -9.13 22.86
CA LEU A 232 5.68 -7.69 23.07
C LEU A 232 7.09 -7.41 23.57
N ASN A 233 7.52 -8.06 24.67
CA ASN A 233 8.86 -7.88 25.24
C ASN A 233 9.96 -8.16 24.20
N ASN A 234 9.79 -9.22 23.41
CA ASN A 234 10.72 -9.60 22.35
C ASN A 234 10.80 -8.62 21.19
N VAL A 235 9.76 -7.81 20.94
CA VAL A 235 9.77 -6.80 19.88
C VAL A 235 10.19 -5.42 20.42
N THR A 236 9.77 -5.07 21.63
CA THR A 236 10.18 -3.84 22.33
C THR A 236 11.70 -3.74 22.46
N SER A 237 12.42 -4.86 22.62
CA SER A 237 13.89 -4.86 22.66
C SER A 237 14.56 -4.38 21.36
N PHE A 238 13.90 -4.54 20.20
CA PHE A 238 14.40 -4.08 18.90
C PHE A 238 13.89 -2.68 18.51
N TYR A 239 12.77 -2.25 19.11
CA TYR A 239 12.12 -0.97 18.83
C TYR A 239 11.88 -0.20 20.12
N SER A 240 12.96 0.15 20.81
CA SER A 240 12.94 0.77 22.14
C SER A 240 12.34 2.19 22.16
N ASP A 241 12.24 2.83 20.99
CA ASP A 241 11.60 4.13 20.79
C ASP A 241 10.08 4.04 20.58
N VAL A 242 9.50 2.83 20.62
CA VAL A 242 8.07 2.58 20.48
C VAL A 242 7.51 2.01 21.78
N GLN A 243 6.57 2.74 22.37
CA GLN A 243 5.76 2.25 23.47
C GLN A 243 4.69 1.31 22.94
N MET A 244 4.64 0.08 23.47
CA MET A 244 3.71 -0.96 23.02
C MET A 244 2.92 -1.50 24.20
N GLN A 245 1.61 -1.61 24.04
CA GLN A 245 0.72 -2.20 25.04
C GLN A 245 -0.41 -2.98 24.36
N ALA A 246 -0.78 -4.12 24.93
CA ALA A 246 -1.96 -4.88 24.53
C ALA A 246 -2.88 -5.05 25.73
N ASN A 247 -4.08 -4.47 25.63
CA ASN A 247 -5.09 -4.55 26.68
C ASN A 247 -6.48 -4.41 26.05
N GLN A 248 -7.49 -5.07 26.64
CA GLN A 248 -8.89 -4.98 26.23
C GLN A 248 -9.07 -5.22 24.72
N HIS A 249 -8.37 -6.23 24.18
CA HIS A 249 -8.45 -6.61 22.78
C HIS A 249 -7.97 -5.53 21.80
N VAL A 250 -7.12 -4.61 22.26
CA VAL A 250 -6.50 -3.56 21.44
C VAL A 250 -4.99 -3.53 21.65
N LEU A 251 -4.25 -3.68 20.56
CA LEU A 251 -2.82 -3.37 20.50
C LEU A 251 -2.65 -1.88 20.21
N THR A 252 -1.97 -1.17 21.10
CA THR A 252 -1.60 0.24 20.92
C THR A 252 -0.09 0.36 20.78
N LEU A 253 0.35 1.02 19.70
CA LEU A 253 1.75 1.39 19.48
C LEU A 253 1.88 2.91 19.41
N GLN A 254 2.84 3.47 20.14
CA GLN A 254 3.09 4.90 20.18
C GLN A 254 4.58 5.21 20.02
N GLY A 255 4.94 6.11 19.11
CA GLY A 255 6.34 6.36 18.76
C GLY A 255 6.52 7.14 17.45
N PRO A 256 7.76 7.32 16.98
CA PRO A 256 8.04 7.80 15.63
C PRO A 256 7.35 6.91 14.58
N SER A 257 6.66 7.50 13.62
CA SER A 257 5.78 6.76 12.71
C SER A 257 6.51 5.70 11.89
N GLY A 258 7.77 5.92 11.53
CA GLY A 258 8.62 4.91 10.91
C GLY A 258 8.79 3.66 11.76
N SER A 259 9.23 3.84 13.00
CA SER A 259 9.45 2.76 13.97
C SER A 259 8.15 2.04 14.32
N VAL A 260 7.05 2.79 14.47
CA VAL A 260 5.71 2.23 14.73
C VAL A 260 5.25 1.31 13.59
N ILE A 261 5.45 1.69 12.31
CA ILE A 261 5.12 0.83 11.15
C ILE A 261 5.90 -0.49 11.20
N GLU A 262 7.19 -0.42 11.49
CA GLU A 262 8.05 -1.61 11.51
C GLU A 262 7.76 -2.52 12.70
N ALA A 263 7.51 -1.94 13.88
CA ALA A 263 7.09 -2.67 15.07
C ALA A 263 5.74 -3.35 14.87
N GLU A 264 4.74 -2.63 14.34
CA GLU A 264 3.42 -3.19 14.02
C GLU A 264 3.56 -4.35 13.03
N ARG A 265 4.32 -4.14 11.94
CA ARG A 265 4.61 -5.20 10.97
C ARG A 265 5.19 -6.43 11.67
N ALA A 266 6.26 -6.27 12.45
CA ALA A 266 6.96 -7.36 13.13
C ALA A 266 6.04 -8.15 14.08
N LEU A 267 5.24 -7.46 14.90
CA LEU A 267 4.27 -8.12 15.79
C LEU A 267 3.24 -8.92 15.00
N ILE A 268 2.66 -8.31 13.97
CA ILE A 268 1.61 -8.93 13.19
C ILE A 268 2.13 -10.16 12.43
N GLN A 269 3.36 -10.16 11.90
CA GLN A 269 3.93 -11.37 11.26
C GLN A 269 4.09 -12.50 12.28
N LYS A 270 4.54 -12.18 13.51
CA LYS A 270 4.75 -13.19 14.57
C LYS A 270 3.44 -13.78 15.11
N LEU A 271 2.31 -13.08 14.93
CA LEU A 271 0.98 -13.57 15.26
C LEU A 271 0.39 -14.51 14.19
N VAL A 272 1.02 -14.62 13.01
CA VAL A 272 0.59 -15.58 11.98
C VAL A 272 1.04 -16.98 12.36
N ARG A 273 0.10 -17.92 12.36
CA ARG A 273 0.35 -19.34 12.67
C ARG A 273 -0.33 -20.23 11.65
N THR A 274 0.20 -21.44 11.52
CA THR A 274 -0.48 -22.51 10.80
C THR A 274 -1.34 -23.28 11.79
N GLN A 275 -2.65 -23.28 11.55
CA GLN A 275 -3.62 -24.10 12.28
C GLN A 275 -4.27 -25.07 11.30
N ASN A 276 -4.62 -26.26 11.78
CA ASN A 276 -5.29 -27.26 10.97
C ASN A 276 -6.58 -27.74 11.63
N PHE A 277 -7.54 -28.13 10.80
CA PHE A 277 -8.68 -28.89 11.26
C PHE A 277 -9.17 -29.84 10.17
N PRO A 278 -9.69 -31.02 10.56
CA PRO A 278 -10.25 -31.96 9.62
C PRO A 278 -11.71 -31.60 9.31
N LEU A 279 -12.10 -31.75 8.05
CA LEU A 279 -13.49 -31.72 7.61
C LEU A 279 -14.10 -33.11 7.81
N THR A 280 -14.84 -33.27 8.90
CA THR A 280 -15.43 -34.54 9.35
C THR A 280 -16.95 -34.52 9.31
N ASN A 281 -17.56 -35.71 9.32
CA ASN A 281 -19.00 -35.86 9.51
C ASN A 281 -19.36 -35.64 10.98
N ASP A 282 -20.14 -34.60 11.25
CA ASP A 282 -20.65 -34.23 12.57
C ASP A 282 -22.14 -34.58 12.75
N VAL A 283 -22.76 -35.24 11.77
CA VAL A 283 -24.14 -35.73 11.89
C VAL A 283 -24.17 -36.92 12.84
N PRO A 284 -25.01 -36.94 13.88
CA PRO A 284 -25.10 -38.06 14.81
C PRO A 284 -25.47 -39.37 14.10
N ILE A 285 -24.84 -40.48 14.50
CA ILE A 285 -25.15 -41.84 13.99
C ILE A 285 -26.62 -42.21 14.23
N THR A 286 -27.27 -41.58 15.21
CA THR A 286 -28.70 -41.74 15.52
C THR A 286 -29.64 -41.23 14.41
N LYS A 287 -29.12 -40.48 13.42
CA LYS A 287 -29.83 -40.11 12.18
C LYS A 287 -29.18 -40.81 10.97
N PRO A 288 -29.43 -42.12 10.76
CA PRO A 288 -28.63 -42.96 9.88
C PRO A 288 -28.65 -42.52 8.40
N ASP A 289 -29.79 -42.03 7.90
CA ASP A 289 -29.91 -41.60 6.50
C ASP A 289 -29.17 -40.29 6.24
N ASP A 290 -29.31 -39.31 7.15
CA ASP A 290 -28.57 -38.05 7.07
C ASP A 290 -27.06 -38.27 7.26
N HIS A 291 -26.68 -39.16 8.18
CA HIS A 291 -25.28 -39.52 8.42
C HIS A 291 -24.65 -40.15 7.16
N LYS A 292 -25.32 -41.14 6.54
CA LYS A 292 -24.84 -41.77 5.30
C LYS A 292 -24.80 -40.79 4.12
N ARG A 293 -25.78 -39.89 4.01
CA ARG A 293 -25.81 -38.84 2.98
C ARG A 293 -24.61 -37.91 3.13
N MET A 294 -24.34 -37.45 4.34
CA MET A 294 -23.21 -36.57 4.64
C MET A 294 -21.87 -37.26 4.36
N ASP A 295 -21.70 -38.51 4.77
CA ASP A 295 -20.50 -39.31 4.46
C ASP A 295 -20.23 -39.42 2.95
N ARG A 296 -21.29 -39.66 2.16
CA ARG A 296 -21.17 -39.70 0.69
C ARG A 296 -20.78 -38.34 0.12
N ASN A 297 -21.41 -37.26 0.59
CA ASN A 297 -21.08 -35.91 0.16
C ASN A 297 -19.63 -35.53 0.50
N LEU A 298 -19.16 -35.82 1.70
CA LEU A 298 -17.77 -35.59 2.11
C LEU A 298 -16.78 -36.42 1.27
N LYS A 299 -17.10 -37.69 0.97
CA LYS A 299 -16.32 -38.52 0.03
C LYS A 299 -16.25 -37.95 -1.39
N SER A 300 -17.31 -37.32 -1.87
CA SER A 300 -17.29 -36.63 -3.16
C SER A 300 -16.41 -35.37 -3.10
N VAL A 301 -16.49 -34.61 -2.00
CA VAL A 301 -15.70 -33.38 -1.79
C VAL A 301 -14.20 -33.66 -1.68
N THR A 302 -13.79 -34.75 -1.02
CA THR A 302 -12.37 -35.15 -0.91
C THR A 302 -11.70 -35.44 -2.26
N LYS A 303 -12.49 -35.83 -3.27
CA LYS A 303 -12.04 -36.04 -4.65
C LYS A 303 -12.16 -34.78 -5.51
N MET A 304 -12.89 -33.76 -5.05
CA MET A 304 -13.17 -32.51 -5.75
C MET A 304 -12.65 -31.28 -5.00
N THR A 305 -11.45 -31.33 -4.43
CA THR A 305 -10.88 -30.21 -3.64
C THR A 305 -10.81 -28.88 -4.41
N LYS A 306 -10.83 -28.91 -5.75
CA LYS A 306 -10.88 -27.73 -6.63
C LYS A 306 -12.12 -26.85 -6.41
N ILE A 307 -13.22 -27.36 -5.83
CA ILE A 307 -14.41 -26.53 -5.51
C ILE A 307 -14.06 -25.37 -4.57
N PHE A 308 -13.01 -25.53 -3.76
CA PHE A 308 -12.54 -24.50 -2.84
C PHE A 308 -11.61 -23.47 -3.49
N ASN A 309 -11.18 -23.66 -4.75
CA ASN A 309 -10.23 -22.75 -5.41
C ASN A 309 -10.68 -21.28 -5.41
N PRO A 310 -11.96 -20.94 -5.67
CA PRO A 310 -12.41 -19.55 -5.57
C PRO A 310 -12.24 -18.97 -4.16
N MET A 311 -12.59 -19.76 -3.13
CA MET A 311 -12.43 -19.39 -1.72
C MET A 311 -10.95 -19.22 -1.35
N ILE A 312 -10.10 -20.20 -1.70
CA ILE A 312 -8.65 -20.17 -1.48
C ILE A 312 -8.03 -18.96 -2.19
N TRP A 313 -8.40 -18.70 -3.45
CA TRP A 313 -7.92 -17.55 -4.19
C TRP A 313 -8.33 -16.24 -3.51
N ARG A 314 -9.58 -16.13 -3.05
CA ARG A 314 -10.08 -14.94 -2.35
C ARG A 314 -9.32 -14.72 -1.04
N TRP A 315 -9.18 -15.74 -0.19
CA TRP A 315 -8.43 -15.60 1.07
C TRP A 315 -6.94 -15.32 0.87
N LYS A 316 -6.31 -15.90 -0.16
CA LYS A 316 -4.92 -15.61 -0.50
C LYS A 316 -4.72 -14.16 -0.96
N ASN A 317 -5.61 -13.65 -1.82
CA ASN A 317 -5.44 -12.33 -2.43
C ASN A 317 -6.06 -11.18 -1.62
N GLU A 318 -7.11 -11.47 -0.86
CA GLU A 318 -7.89 -10.49 -0.09
C GLU A 318 -7.79 -10.69 1.43
N GLY A 319 -7.37 -11.86 1.91
CA GLY A 319 -7.18 -12.11 3.34
C GLY A 319 -5.73 -12.12 3.77
N GLN A 320 -4.81 -12.32 2.82
CA GLN A 320 -3.43 -12.76 3.10
C GLN A 320 -3.34 -14.02 3.95
N VAL A 321 -4.35 -14.88 3.81
CA VAL A 321 -4.42 -16.16 4.50
C VAL A 321 -4.14 -17.24 3.48
N LYS A 322 -3.17 -18.11 3.75
CA LYS A 322 -2.90 -19.26 2.89
C LYS A 322 -3.73 -20.42 3.39
N VAL A 323 -4.76 -20.76 2.62
CA VAL A 323 -5.60 -21.93 2.85
C VAL A 323 -5.12 -23.05 1.93
N THR A 324 -4.82 -24.21 2.50
CA THR A 324 -4.44 -25.41 1.79
C THR A 324 -5.39 -26.53 2.20
N ILE A 325 -6.02 -27.18 1.23
CA ILE A 325 -6.94 -28.30 1.49
C ILE A 325 -6.32 -29.54 0.88
N THR A 326 -6.01 -30.51 1.73
CA THR A 326 -5.39 -31.78 1.35
C THR A 326 -6.33 -32.93 1.64
N THR A 327 -6.31 -33.96 0.79
CA THR A 327 -7.02 -35.20 1.07
C THR A 327 -6.21 -36.00 2.09
N GLY A 328 -6.86 -36.39 3.20
CA GLY A 328 -6.21 -37.21 4.22
C GLY A 328 -5.81 -38.58 3.64
N VAL A 329 -4.58 -39.02 3.87
CA VAL A 329 -4.12 -40.34 3.42
C VAL A 329 -4.80 -41.39 4.30
N GLY A 330 -5.76 -42.15 3.75
CA GLY A 330 -6.44 -43.26 4.42
C GLY A 330 -7.77 -42.91 5.13
N ALA A 331 -8.08 -41.63 5.30
CA ALA A 331 -9.37 -41.18 5.84
C ALA A 331 -10.18 -40.49 4.74
N ALA A 332 -11.49 -40.75 4.67
CA ALA A 332 -12.40 -40.05 3.77
C ALA A 332 -12.65 -38.58 4.21
N THR A 333 -11.59 -37.88 4.59
CA THR A 333 -11.60 -36.54 5.18
C THR A 333 -10.74 -35.58 4.36
N CYS A 334 -11.08 -34.30 4.40
CA CYS A 334 -10.22 -33.22 3.91
C CYS A 334 -9.56 -32.56 5.12
N ASP A 335 -8.25 -32.41 5.11
CA ASP A 335 -7.56 -31.59 6.09
C ASP A 335 -7.43 -30.17 5.55
N VAL A 336 -7.91 -29.21 6.33
CA VAL A 336 -7.82 -27.79 6.02
C VAL A 336 -6.69 -27.21 6.86
N ASN A 337 -5.63 -26.78 6.20
CA ASN A 337 -4.51 -26.04 6.80
C ASN A 337 -4.67 -24.56 6.49
N ILE A 338 -4.59 -23.72 7.51
CA ILE A 338 -4.78 -22.28 7.42
C ILE A 338 -3.58 -21.60 8.05
N GLU A 339 -2.83 -20.84 7.26
CA GLU A 339 -1.75 -19.98 7.73
C GLU A 339 -2.25 -18.53 7.73
N GLY A 340 -2.47 -17.98 8.93
CA GLY A 340 -3.03 -16.64 9.14
C GLY A 340 -3.06 -16.24 10.62
N ARG A 341 -3.52 -15.02 10.91
CA ARG A 341 -3.84 -14.59 12.28
C ARG A 341 -5.02 -15.40 12.84
N ASP A 342 -5.12 -15.52 14.16
CA ASP A 342 -6.18 -16.30 14.79
C ASP A 342 -7.59 -15.76 14.47
N SER A 343 -7.76 -14.44 14.44
CA SER A 343 -9.00 -13.79 14.00
C SER A 343 -9.40 -14.17 12.55
N GLN A 344 -8.41 -14.33 11.67
CA GLN A 344 -8.61 -14.74 10.28
C GLN A 344 -8.89 -16.24 10.16
N TYR A 345 -8.20 -17.06 10.96
CA TYR A 345 -8.44 -18.49 11.06
C TYR A 345 -9.91 -18.79 11.38
N HIS A 346 -10.47 -18.17 12.40
CA HIS A 346 -11.88 -18.33 12.78
C HIS A 346 -12.83 -17.91 11.64
N SER A 347 -12.48 -16.86 10.89
CA SER A 347 -13.28 -16.41 9.75
C SER A 347 -13.30 -17.43 8.61
N VAL A 348 -12.14 -18.01 8.26
CA VAL A 348 -12.05 -19.07 7.25
C VAL A 348 -12.77 -20.33 7.73
N LYS A 349 -12.55 -20.73 8.98
CA LYS A 349 -13.21 -21.90 9.58
C LYS A 349 -14.73 -21.77 9.53
N ASN A 350 -15.27 -20.61 9.91
CA ASN A 350 -16.72 -20.37 9.87
C ASN A 350 -17.30 -20.45 8.45
N GLU A 351 -16.56 -20.00 7.43
CA GLU A 351 -17.01 -20.14 6.04
C GLU A 351 -17.01 -21.61 5.59
N ILE A 352 -15.99 -22.38 5.96
CA ILE A 352 -15.90 -23.81 5.66
C ILE A 352 -16.99 -24.60 6.41
N GLU A 353 -17.26 -24.26 7.67
CA GLU A 353 -18.37 -24.85 8.43
C GLU A 353 -19.74 -24.45 7.84
N SER A 354 -19.88 -23.23 7.31
CA SER A 354 -21.09 -22.82 6.59
C SER A 354 -21.31 -23.66 5.33
N PHE A 355 -20.24 -23.91 4.57
CA PHE A 355 -20.26 -24.84 3.44
C PHE A 355 -20.61 -26.28 3.89
N LYS A 356 -20.02 -26.76 4.99
CA LYS A 356 -20.33 -28.07 5.58
C LYS A 356 -21.79 -28.18 5.99
N ASN A 357 -22.36 -27.15 6.59
CA ASN A 357 -23.78 -27.12 6.96
C ASN A 357 -24.68 -27.15 5.72
N TRP A 358 -24.35 -26.42 4.66
CA TRP A 358 -25.06 -26.51 3.37
C TRP A 358 -24.99 -27.94 2.77
N LEU A 359 -23.85 -28.64 2.91
CA LEU A 359 -23.71 -30.03 2.45
C LEU A 359 -24.64 -31.02 3.16
N LYS A 360 -25.01 -30.77 4.43
CA LYS A 360 -25.92 -31.64 5.20
C LYS A 360 -27.29 -31.74 4.56
N ASP A 361 -27.77 -30.61 4.05
CA ASP A 361 -29.11 -30.46 3.48
C ASP A 361 -29.14 -30.64 1.94
N SER A 362 -27.98 -30.88 1.34
CA SER A 362 -27.84 -31.07 -0.10
C SER A 362 -28.15 -32.51 -0.53
N ALA A 363 -28.80 -32.65 -1.69
CA ALA A 363 -28.88 -33.93 -2.39
C ALA A 363 -27.47 -34.48 -2.66
N VAL A 364 -27.34 -35.81 -2.79
CA VAL A 364 -26.03 -36.46 -2.97
C VAL A 364 -25.31 -35.84 -4.17
N ILE A 365 -24.14 -35.25 -3.93
CA ILE A 365 -23.33 -34.65 -5.00
C ILE A 365 -22.89 -35.78 -5.93
N ARG A 366 -23.26 -35.69 -7.22
CA ARG A 366 -22.83 -36.66 -8.24
C ARG A 366 -21.32 -36.78 -8.22
N HIS A 367 -20.86 -38.02 -8.14
CA HIS A 367 -19.44 -38.34 -8.11
C HIS A 367 -18.81 -37.94 -9.46
N PRO A 368 -17.55 -37.47 -9.52
CA PRO A 368 -16.89 -37.13 -10.79
C PRO A 368 -16.73 -38.35 -11.71
N ASP A 369 -16.72 -39.54 -11.09
CA ASP A 369 -16.57 -40.84 -11.75
C ASP A 369 -17.91 -41.57 -11.95
N ALA A 370 -19.06 -40.86 -11.86
CA ALA A 370 -20.40 -41.42 -12.02
C ALA A 370 -21.10 -40.98 -13.30
#